data_AF-A0A945PR06-F1
#
_entry.id   AF-A0A945PR06-F1
#
_cell.length_a   1.000
_cell.length_b   1.000
_cell.length_c   1.000
_cell.angle_alpha   90.00
_cell.angle_beta   90.00
_cell.angle_gamma   90.00
#
_symmetry.space_group_name_H-M   'P 1'
#
loop_
_entity.id
_entity.type
_entity.pdbx_description
1 polymer ?
#
loop_
_entity_poly.entity_id
_entity_poly.type
_entity_poly.pdbx_seq_one_letter_code
_entity_poly.pdbx_strand_id
1 'polypeptide(L)'
;MDTLSLANMFALSSTPVSAVAWAGGHINTSWKIDCADGSAILLQGLNPDVFHNSLRVMQNLNALLTHATQLSAPATGELSLIPTKAGRDWHTDTNGKLWRAFSFITNTRTFLETQSTAQAFEAAKAFGQFLRESAQIDIEKIQTVLPE
;
A
#
# COMPACT_ATOMS: atom_id res chain seq x y z
N MET A 1 15.29 6.54 -13.65
CA MET A 1 14.48 7.62 -13.06
C MET A 1 14.76 7.61 -11.56
N ASP A 2 15.04 8.76 -10.94
CA ASP A 2 15.21 8.83 -9.48
C ASP A 2 13.86 8.70 -8.74
N THR A 3 13.89 8.47 -7.43
CA THR A 3 12.70 8.22 -6.60
C THR A 3 11.73 9.41 -6.56
N LEU A 4 12.21 10.65 -6.56
CA LEU A 4 11.35 11.84 -6.53
C LEU A 4 10.67 12.07 -7.87
N SER A 5 11.40 11.89 -8.97
CA SER A 5 10.87 11.90 -10.33
C SER A 5 9.79 10.84 -10.51
N LEU A 6 10.00 9.64 -9.96
CA LEU A 6 9.02 8.57 -9.97
C LEU A 6 7.78 8.91 -9.12
N ALA A 7 7.96 9.45 -7.92
CA ALA A 7 6.86 9.91 -7.07
C ALA A 7 6.01 10.97 -7.80
N ASN A 8 6.66 11.86 -8.57
CA ASN A 8 5.99 12.89 -9.36
C ASN A 8 5.17 12.36 -10.54
N MET A 9 5.19 11.05 -10.84
CA MET A 9 4.25 10.43 -11.78
C MET A 9 2.86 10.26 -11.18
N PHE A 10 2.74 10.37 -9.86
CA PHE A 10 1.49 10.29 -9.10
C PHE A 10 0.83 11.66 -8.92
N ALA A 11 -0.49 11.66 -8.76
CA ALA A 11 -1.32 12.84 -8.57
C ALA A 11 -1.22 13.35 -7.12
N LEU A 12 -0.02 13.76 -6.72
CA LEU A 12 0.29 14.28 -5.39
C LEU A 12 -0.32 15.67 -5.18
N SER A 13 -0.67 16.00 -3.94
CA SER A 13 -1.19 17.33 -3.58
C SER A 13 -0.13 18.43 -3.66
N SER A 14 1.15 18.06 -3.56
CA SER A 14 2.28 18.98 -3.53
C SER A 14 3.56 18.32 -4.05
N THR A 15 4.59 19.12 -4.28
CA THR A 15 5.87 18.70 -4.85
C THR A 15 6.64 17.79 -3.87
N PRO A 16 7.11 16.61 -4.30
CA PRO A 16 8.05 15.79 -3.53
C PRO A 16 9.35 16.54 -3.23
N VAL A 17 9.79 16.54 -1.97
CA VAL A 17 11.02 17.24 -1.55
C VAL A 17 12.05 16.31 -0.90
N SER A 18 11.61 15.15 -0.40
CA SER A 18 12.50 14.17 0.25
C SER A 18 12.01 12.76 -0.02
N ALA A 19 12.96 11.83 -0.18
CA ALA A 19 12.70 10.41 -0.31
C ALA A 19 13.58 9.63 0.67
N VAL A 20 12.96 9.00 1.66
CA VAL A 20 13.65 8.20 2.67
C VAL A 20 13.27 6.73 2.47
N ALA A 21 14.28 5.87 2.33
CA ALA A 21 14.04 4.44 2.23
C ALA A 21 13.36 3.94 3.51
N TRP A 22 12.24 3.23 3.34
CA TRP A 22 11.48 2.71 4.47
C TRP A 22 12.07 1.36 4.90
N ALA A 23 12.78 1.38 6.02
CA ALA A 23 13.41 0.18 6.58
C ALA A 23 12.37 -0.79 7.18
N GLY A 24 12.71 -2.08 7.20
CA GLY A 24 11.90 -3.14 7.83
C GLY A 24 10.96 -3.91 6.89
N GLY A 25 10.87 -3.54 5.61
CA GLY A 25 10.19 -4.33 4.58
C GLY A 25 11.16 -5.27 3.86
N HIS A 26 10.85 -6.56 3.79
CA HIS A 26 11.72 -7.58 3.15
C HIS A 26 11.34 -7.90 1.70
N ILE A 27 10.12 -7.55 1.27
CA ILE A 27 9.58 -7.96 -0.04
C ILE A 27 9.67 -6.81 -1.04
N ASN A 28 8.86 -5.77 -0.83
CA ASN A 28 8.77 -4.63 -1.75
C ASN A 28 9.76 -3.53 -1.38
N THR A 29 10.28 -2.84 -2.40
CA THR A 29 11.04 -1.60 -2.17
C THR A 29 10.08 -0.51 -1.74
N SER A 30 10.27 0.05 -0.55
CA SER A 30 9.37 1.04 0.02
C SER A 30 10.11 2.34 0.35
N TRP A 31 9.47 3.47 0.06
CA TRP A 31 9.99 4.81 0.33
C TRP A 31 8.90 5.66 0.96
N LYS A 32 9.25 6.40 2.02
CA LYS A 32 8.43 7.54 2.45
C LYS A 32 8.86 8.76 1.65
N ILE A 33 7.90 9.41 1.01
CA ILE A 33 8.13 10.65 0.28
C ILE A 33 7.46 11.78 1.06
N ASP A 34 8.23 12.78 1.46
CA ASP A 34 7.70 13.99 2.07
C ASP A 34 7.48 15.05 0.99
N CYS A 35 6.37 15.77 1.07
CA CYS A 35 5.99 16.83 0.13
C CYS A 35 6.12 18.23 0.76
N ALA A 36 6.23 19.25 -0.07
CA ALA A 36 6.47 20.63 0.37
C ALA A 36 5.33 21.22 1.25
N ASP A 37 4.12 20.66 1.17
CA ASP A 37 2.97 21.06 2.00
C ASP A 37 2.93 20.36 3.38
N GLY A 38 3.94 19.54 3.69
CA GLY A 38 4.01 18.74 4.91
C GLY A 38 3.25 17.41 4.85
N SER A 39 2.56 17.11 3.75
CA SER A 39 1.99 15.78 3.52
C SER A 39 3.08 14.76 3.20
N ALA A 40 2.75 13.48 3.36
CA ALA A 40 3.64 12.39 3.00
C ALA A 40 2.87 11.28 2.28
N ILE A 41 3.61 10.50 1.49
CA ILE A 41 3.10 9.29 0.83
C ILE A 41 4.03 8.11 1.10
N LEU A 42 3.48 6.90 0.96
CA LEU A 42 4.24 5.67 0.86
C LEU A 42 4.31 5.25 -0.62
N LEU A 43 5.51 5.33 -1.21
CA LEU A 43 5.78 4.85 -2.55
C LEU A 43 6.36 3.44 -2.48
N GLN A 44 5.75 2.48 -3.17
CA GLN A 44 6.20 1.09 -3.19
C GLN A 44 6.41 0.57 -4.60
N GLY A 45 7.55 -0.07 -4.82
CA GLY A 45 7.83 -0.85 -6.02
C GLY A 45 7.68 -2.33 -5.71
N LEU A 46 6.74 -2.99 -6.39
CA LEU A 46 6.49 -4.42 -6.24
C LEU A 46 7.72 -5.22 -6.67
N ASN A 47 8.05 -6.25 -5.92
CA ASN A 47 9.17 -7.13 -6.24
C ASN A 47 8.75 -8.14 -7.32
N PRO A 48 9.29 -8.05 -8.55
CA PRO A 48 8.92 -8.95 -9.62
C PRO A 48 9.37 -10.40 -9.38
N ASP A 49 10.40 -10.62 -8.55
CA ASP A 49 10.92 -11.97 -8.22
C ASP A 49 9.97 -12.71 -7.26
N VAL A 50 9.16 -11.98 -6.48
CA VAL A 50 8.15 -12.55 -5.58
C VAL A 50 6.77 -12.55 -6.24
N PHE A 51 6.45 -11.46 -6.94
CA PHE A 51 5.17 -11.26 -7.62
C PHE A 51 5.37 -11.24 -9.13
N HIS A 52 5.54 -12.42 -9.72
CA HIS A 52 5.74 -12.61 -11.17
C HIS A 52 4.68 -11.90 -12.02
N ASN A 53 3.45 -11.80 -11.50
CA ASN A 53 2.40 -10.98 -12.09
C ASN A 53 1.91 -9.92 -11.11
N SER A 54 2.68 -8.84 -11.02
CA SER A 54 2.40 -7.65 -10.20
C SER A 54 1.04 -6.99 -10.49
N LEU A 55 0.48 -7.17 -11.69
CA LEU A 55 -0.85 -6.65 -12.02
C LEU A 55 -1.95 -7.34 -11.20
N ARG A 56 -1.82 -8.65 -10.94
CA ARG A 56 -2.76 -9.39 -10.08
C ARG A 56 -2.79 -8.86 -8.66
N VAL A 57 -1.63 -8.42 -8.15
CA VAL A 57 -1.53 -7.78 -6.83
C VAL A 57 -2.36 -6.50 -6.79
N MET A 58 -2.30 -5.68 -7.85
CA MET A 58 -3.12 -4.46 -7.95
C MET A 58 -4.60 -4.77 -8.11
N GLN A 59 -4.97 -5.79 -8.88
CA GLN A 59 -6.37 -6.23 -9.04
C GLN A 59 -6.97 -6.68 -7.70
N ASN A 60 -6.26 -7.53 -6.95
CA ASN A 60 -6.67 -7.96 -5.62
C ASN A 60 -6.80 -6.79 -4.65
N LEU A 61 -5.84 -5.85 -4.67
CA LEU A 61 -5.87 -4.66 -3.83
C LEU A 61 -7.08 -3.77 -4.15
N ASN A 62 -7.37 -3.53 -5.43
CA ASN A 62 -8.52 -2.75 -5.84
C ASN A 62 -9.85 -3.41 -5.44
N ALA A 63 -9.96 -4.74 -5.55
CA ALA A 63 -11.12 -5.48 -5.07
C ALA A 63 -11.32 -5.31 -3.56
N LEU A 64 -10.23 -5.45 -2.78
CA LEU A 64 -10.24 -5.25 -1.32
C LEU A 64 -10.65 -3.82 -0.93
N LEU A 65 -10.04 -2.79 -1.53
CA LEU A 65 -10.31 -1.39 -1.20
C LEU A 65 -11.72 -0.95 -1.61
N THR A 66 -12.20 -1.43 -2.76
CA THR A 66 -13.58 -1.18 -3.21
C THR A 66 -14.58 -1.77 -2.21
N HIS A 67 -14.34 -3.01 -1.79
CA HIS A 67 -15.19 -3.69 -0.82
C HIS A 67 -15.17 -3.00 0.55
N ALA A 68 -13.99 -2.61 1.03
CA ALA A 68 -13.82 -1.85 2.27
C ALA A 68 -14.61 -0.53 2.28
N THR A 69 -14.58 0.20 1.16
CA THR A 69 -15.32 1.46 1.01
C THR A 69 -16.82 1.23 1.04
N GLN A 70 -17.32 0.18 0.38
CA GLN A 70 -18.75 -0.18 0.38
C GLN A 70 -19.26 -0.55 1.78
N LEU A 71 -18.42 -1.20 2.60
CA LEU A 71 -18.78 -1.57 3.98
C LEU A 71 -18.58 -0.44 5.00
N SER A 72 -18.04 0.72 4.58
CA SER A 72 -17.56 1.76 5.51
C SER A 72 -16.61 1.19 6.58
N ALA A 73 -15.78 0.22 6.18
CA ALA A 73 -14.90 -0.54 7.07
C ALA A 73 -13.76 0.36 7.59
N PRO A 74 -13.73 0.72 8.89
CA PRO A 74 -12.76 1.70 9.41
C PRO A 74 -11.32 1.19 9.34
N ALA A 75 -11.10 -0.12 9.55
CA ALA A 75 -9.76 -0.70 9.63
C ALA A 75 -9.01 -0.68 8.28
N THR A 76 -9.75 -0.77 7.17
CA THR A 76 -9.20 -0.73 5.80
C THR A 76 -9.43 0.61 5.09
N GLY A 77 -10.34 1.45 5.60
CA GLY A 77 -10.76 2.70 4.97
C GLY A 77 -9.70 3.82 4.98
N GLU A 78 -8.69 3.73 5.85
CA GLU A 78 -7.59 4.70 5.88
C GLU A 78 -6.53 4.45 4.80
N LEU A 79 -6.46 3.24 4.24
CA LEU A 79 -5.52 2.94 3.16
C LEU A 79 -6.11 3.39 1.82
N SER A 80 -5.59 4.48 1.27
CA SER A 80 -6.03 4.99 -0.04
C SER A 80 -4.89 5.01 -1.06
N LEU A 81 -5.17 4.48 -2.25
CA LEU A 81 -4.27 4.58 -3.39
C LEU A 81 -4.30 6.01 -3.93
N ILE A 82 -3.12 6.51 -4.29
CA ILE A 82 -2.97 7.76 -5.03
C ILE A 82 -2.78 7.37 -6.49
N PRO A 83 -3.68 7.79 -7.39
CA PRO A 83 -3.55 7.46 -8.80
C PRO A 83 -2.37 8.20 -9.43
N THR A 84 -1.90 7.69 -10.56
CA THR A 84 -1.01 8.40 -11.47
C THR A 84 -1.69 9.66 -12.02
N LYS A 85 -0.90 10.61 -12.52
CA LYS A 85 -1.45 11.77 -13.26
C LYS A 85 -2.26 11.37 -14.50
N ALA A 86 -2.11 10.13 -14.98
CA ALA A 86 -2.90 9.54 -16.05
C ALA A 86 -4.15 8.76 -15.56
N GLY A 87 -4.46 8.80 -14.26
CA GLY A 87 -5.65 8.17 -13.69
C GLY A 87 -5.55 6.66 -13.41
N ARG A 88 -4.39 6.03 -13.59
CA ARG A 88 -4.16 4.62 -13.22
C ARG A 88 -3.65 4.48 -11.80
N ASP A 89 -3.99 3.41 -11.09
CA ASP A 89 -3.54 3.16 -9.71
C ASP A 89 -2.06 2.75 -9.56
N TRP A 90 -1.36 2.58 -10.68
CA TRP A 90 0.06 2.23 -10.70
C TRP A 90 0.80 2.87 -11.88
N HIS A 91 2.11 2.95 -11.75
CA HIS A 91 3.06 3.33 -12.78
C HIS A 91 4.02 2.17 -13.03
N THR A 92 4.40 1.92 -14.29
CA THR A 92 5.44 0.93 -14.62
C THR A 92 6.67 1.70 -15.10
N ASP A 93 7.80 1.46 -14.45
CA ASP A 93 9.06 2.11 -14.85
C ASP A 93 9.66 1.49 -16.11
N THR A 94 10.77 2.05 -16.59
CA THR A 94 11.48 1.60 -17.79
C THR A 94 12.03 0.18 -17.69
N ASN A 95 12.16 -0.37 -16.48
CA ASN A 95 12.64 -1.72 -16.23
C ASN A 95 11.48 -2.72 -16.09
N GLY A 96 10.24 -2.28 -16.28
CA GLY A 96 9.05 -3.12 -16.13
C GLY A 96 8.57 -3.28 -14.69
N LYS A 97 9.20 -2.61 -13.71
CA LYS A 97 8.78 -2.70 -12.30
C LYS A 97 7.53 -1.88 -12.08
N LEU A 98 6.55 -2.47 -11.39
CA LEU A 98 5.28 -1.83 -11.05
C LEU A 98 5.41 -1.06 -9.73
N TRP A 99 5.06 0.21 -9.77
CA TRP A 99 5.06 1.14 -8.64
C TRP A 99 3.66 1.61 -8.31
N ARG A 100 3.35 1.73 -7.02
CA ARG A 100 2.08 2.24 -6.47
C ARG A 100 2.36 3.23 -5.35
N ALA A 101 1.44 4.16 -5.14
CA ALA A 101 1.53 5.16 -4.09
C ALA A 101 0.30 5.09 -3.19
N PHE A 102 0.51 5.23 -1.88
CA PHE A 102 -0.54 5.36 -0.88
C PHE A 102 -0.42 6.67 -0.14
N SER A 103 -1.54 7.19 0.35
CA SER A 103 -1.50 8.19 1.41
C SER A 103 -0.74 7.65 2.62
N PHE A 104 0.05 8.49 3.27
CA PHE A 104 0.80 8.08 4.45
C PHE A 104 -0.06 8.24 5.72
N ILE A 105 -0.24 7.16 6.46
CA ILE A 105 -1.01 7.17 7.72
C ILE A 105 -0.13 7.74 8.83
N THR A 106 -0.44 8.97 9.26
CA THR A 106 0.30 9.69 10.30
C THR A 106 -0.19 9.32 11.70
N ASN A 107 0.54 9.73 12.74
CA ASN A 107 0.21 9.48 14.15
C ASN A 107 0.09 8.00 14.53
N THR A 108 0.79 7.13 13.79
CA THR A 108 0.84 5.69 14.07
C THR A 108 2.19 5.30 14.64
N ARG A 109 2.21 4.17 15.35
CA ARG A 109 3.43 3.51 15.81
C ARG A 109 3.37 2.03 15.48
N THR A 110 4.42 1.52 14.88
CA THR A 110 4.58 0.10 14.57
C THR A 110 5.53 -0.56 15.57
N PHE A 111 5.31 -1.84 15.83
CA PHE A 111 6.12 -2.65 16.72
C PHE A 111 6.50 -3.93 16.00
N LEU A 112 7.79 -4.28 15.99
CA LEU A 112 8.28 -5.53 15.38
C LEU A 112 8.01 -6.74 16.26
N GLU A 113 7.99 -6.53 17.58
CA GLU A 113 7.75 -7.56 18.58
C GLU A 113 6.66 -7.08 19.55
N THR A 114 5.87 -8.03 20.05
CA THR A 114 4.86 -7.71 21.07
C THR A 114 5.56 -7.37 22.38
N GLN A 115 5.19 -6.25 22.98
CA GLN A 115 5.78 -5.79 24.24
C GLN A 115 4.88 -6.09 25.44
N SER A 116 3.61 -6.45 25.20
CA SER A 116 2.65 -6.78 26.26
C SER A 116 1.49 -7.62 25.72
N THR A 117 0.80 -8.29 26.64
CA THR A 117 -0.46 -9.00 26.33
C THR A 117 -1.55 -8.07 25.81
N ALA A 118 -1.59 -6.83 26.27
CA ALA A 118 -2.53 -5.82 25.77
C ALA A 118 -2.28 -5.47 24.31
N GLN A 119 -1.00 -5.30 23.90
CA GLN A 119 -0.67 -5.11 22.48
C GLN A 119 -1.05 -6.34 21.64
N ALA A 120 -0.76 -7.55 22.13
CA ALA A 120 -1.16 -8.78 21.45
C ALA A 120 -2.68 -8.88 21.26
N PHE A 121 -3.46 -8.48 22.28
CA PHE A 121 -4.91 -8.47 22.21
C PHE A 121 -5.43 -7.47 21.15
N GLU A 122 -4.95 -6.23 21.15
CA GLU A 122 -5.37 -5.23 20.16
C GLU A 122 -4.97 -5.63 18.73
N ALA A 123 -3.78 -6.22 18.55
CA ALA A 123 -3.36 -6.77 17.26
C ALA A 123 -4.29 -7.90 16.79
N ALA A 124 -4.64 -8.85 17.68
CA ALA A 124 -5.54 -9.94 17.36
C ALA A 124 -6.96 -9.45 17.04
N LYS A 125 -7.45 -8.45 17.79
CA LYS A 125 -8.75 -7.82 17.57
C LYS A 125 -8.82 -7.12 16.21
N ALA A 126 -7.81 -6.30 15.87
CA ALA A 126 -7.71 -5.63 14.58
C ALA A 126 -7.64 -6.64 13.42
N PHE A 127 -6.84 -7.71 13.58
CA PHE A 127 -6.75 -8.76 12.58
C PHE A 127 -8.06 -9.54 12.40
N GLY A 128 -8.74 -9.89 13.49
CA GLY A 128 -10.06 -10.55 13.43
C GLY A 128 -11.14 -9.66 12.81
N GLN A 129 -11.09 -8.35 13.03
CA GLN A 129 -11.95 -7.40 12.34
C GLN A 129 -11.68 -7.39 10.83
N PHE A 130 -10.41 -7.31 10.42
CA PHE A 130 -10.02 -7.37 9.02
C PHE A 130 -10.47 -8.68 8.34
N LEU A 131 -10.32 -9.83 9.01
CA LEU A 131 -10.81 -11.12 8.48
C LEU A 131 -12.32 -11.12 8.28
N ARG A 132 -13.08 -10.60 9.24
CA ARG A 132 -14.54 -10.51 9.14
C ARG A 132 -14.98 -9.60 7.98
N GLU A 133 -14.30 -8.47 7.82
CA GLU A 133 -14.57 -7.51 6.74
C GLU A 133 -14.19 -8.10 5.37
N SER A 134 -13.07 -8.81 5.27
CA SER A 134 -12.61 -9.43 4.01
C SER A 134 -13.34 -10.73 3.64
N ALA A 135 -13.99 -11.41 4.59
CA ALA A 135 -14.72 -12.65 4.35
C ALA A 135 -15.93 -12.49 3.40
N GLN A 136 -16.39 -11.26 3.18
CA GLN A 136 -17.50 -10.94 2.28
C GLN A 136 -17.03 -10.54 0.87
N ILE A 137 -15.73 -10.55 0.61
CA ILE A 137 -15.18 -10.31 -0.71
C ILE A 137 -15.52 -11.49 -1.62
N ASP A 138 -15.97 -11.17 -2.84
CA ASP A 138 -16.15 -12.15 -3.90
C ASP A 138 -14.79 -12.76 -4.29
N ILE A 139 -14.62 -14.05 -3.97
CA ILE A 139 -13.36 -14.77 -4.17
C ILE A 139 -13.01 -14.89 -5.67
N GLU A 140 -13.99 -14.83 -6.58
CA GLU A 140 -13.72 -14.85 -8.02
C GLU A 140 -12.96 -13.61 -8.49
N LYS A 141 -12.98 -12.54 -7.70
CA LYS A 141 -12.20 -11.31 -7.96
C LYS A 141 -10.79 -11.34 -7.38
N ILE A 142 -10.45 -12.38 -6.62
CA ILE A 142 -9.14 -12.55 -5.98
C ILE A 142 -8.34 -13.62 -6.72
N GLN A 143 -7.11 -13.29 -7.07
CA GLN A 143 -6.23 -14.14 -7.85
C GLN A 143 -5.00 -14.60 -7.06
N THR A 144 -4.47 -15.77 -7.39
CA THR A 144 -3.17 -16.23 -6.86
C THR A 144 -2.04 -15.37 -7.44
N VAL A 145 -1.24 -14.79 -6.53
CA VAL A 145 -0.17 -13.83 -6.87
C VAL A 145 1.24 -14.35 -6.59
N LEU A 146 1.35 -15.42 -5.80
CA LEU A 146 2.62 -16.10 -5.52
C LEU A 146 2.80 -17.28 -6.50
N PRO A 147 4.05 -17.62 -6.87
CA PRO A 147 4.31 -18.83 -7.63
C PRO A 147 3.88 -20.09 -6.85
N GLU A 148 3.57 -21.15 -7.59
CA GLU A 148 3.39 -22.50 -7.04
C GLU A 148 4.73 -23.14 -6.65
#